data_AF-A0A7X0PLP5-F1
#
_entry.id   AF-A0A7X0PLP5-F1
#
_cell.length_a   1.000
_cell.length_b   1.000
_cell.length_c   1.000
_cell.angle_alpha   90.00
_cell.angle_beta   90.00
_cell.angle_gamma   90.00
#
_symmetry.space_group_name_H-M   'P 1'
#
loop_
_entity.id
_entity.type
_entity.pdbx_description
1 polymer ?
#
loop_
_entity_poly.entity_id
_entity_poly.type
_entity_poly.pdbx_seq_one_letter_code
_entity_poly.pdbx_strand_id
1 'polypeptide(L)'
;MLVVQPDRYDGARAARSLVSDIFSVQQGRAVAEIFLDKDHEIDVSFPAPYGELDLGAIGFAFQVLANLMAFDRVVQQSCVDECKRTGLHSDSYESDLAGIALDAEQITLHYYGAVVNTEWYEVFSLCEGDWVHTRSGTAAGTGAVVHLEGPQGLHSGIVNATQ
;
A
#
# COMPACT_ATOMS: atom_id res chain seq x y z
N MET A 1 -14.66 4.53 19.36
CA MET A 1 -13.68 5.65 19.34
C MET A 1 -12.45 5.11 18.66
N LEU A 2 -12.11 5.62 17.48
CA LEU A 2 -10.93 5.18 16.76
C LEU A 2 -9.67 5.62 17.52
N VAL A 3 -8.75 4.69 17.75
CA VAL A 3 -7.51 4.92 18.49
C VAL A 3 -6.34 4.33 17.72
N VAL A 4 -5.18 5.00 17.81
CA VAL A 4 -3.94 4.48 17.25
C VAL A 4 -3.48 3.29 18.10
N GLN A 5 -3.34 2.14 17.45
CA GLN A 5 -2.84 0.90 18.02
C GLN A 5 -1.33 0.82 17.77
N PRO A 6 -0.49 0.94 18.81
CA PRO A 6 0.94 0.68 18.64
C PRO A 6 1.16 -0.80 18.29
N ASP A 7 2.13 -1.06 17.42
CA ASP A 7 2.66 -2.40 17.15
C ASP A 7 1.64 -3.39 16.55
N ARG A 8 0.70 -2.91 15.73
CA ARG A 8 -0.29 -3.73 15.04
C ARG A 8 0.32 -4.83 14.17
N TYR A 9 1.46 -4.53 13.52
CA TYR A 9 2.15 -5.45 12.63
C TYR A 9 3.60 -5.65 13.05
N ASP A 10 4.08 -6.90 13.03
CA ASP A 10 5.51 -7.21 13.20
C ASP A 10 6.22 -7.16 11.83
N GLY A 11 6.44 -5.93 11.34
CA GLY A 11 7.11 -5.70 10.07
C GLY A 11 8.53 -6.28 10.00
N ALA A 12 9.24 -6.35 11.13
CA ALA A 12 10.58 -6.94 11.20
C ALA A 12 10.56 -8.47 11.03
N ARG A 13 9.53 -9.14 11.55
CA ARG A 13 9.28 -10.56 11.25
C ARG A 13 8.91 -10.77 9.78
N ALA A 14 7.99 -9.96 9.24
CA ALA A 14 7.59 -10.05 7.84
C ALA A 14 8.79 -9.86 6.88
N ALA A 15 9.65 -8.86 7.17
CA ALA A 15 10.87 -8.60 6.40
C ALA A 15 11.81 -9.82 6.34
N ARG A 16 11.92 -10.61 7.42
CA ARG A 16 12.78 -11.80 7.47
C ARG A 16 12.27 -12.96 6.62
N SER A 17 10.98 -12.96 6.27
CA SER A 17 10.39 -13.94 5.36
C SER A 17 10.64 -13.59 3.89
N LEU A 18 11.12 -12.36 3.60
CA LEU A 18 11.32 -11.86 2.25
C LEU A 18 12.61 -12.44 1.65
N VAL A 19 12.46 -13.47 0.80
CA VAL A 19 13.55 -14.08 0.03
C VAL A 19 13.17 -14.12 -1.45
N SER A 20 14.14 -14.14 -2.37
CA SER A 20 13.89 -14.05 -3.82
C SER A 20 12.87 -15.07 -4.34
N ASP A 21 12.88 -16.27 -3.77
CA ASP A 21 12.14 -17.42 -4.28
C ASP A 21 10.63 -17.34 -4.02
N ILE A 22 10.17 -16.41 -3.17
CA ILE A 22 8.75 -16.18 -2.92
C ILE A 22 8.11 -15.24 -3.95
N PHE A 23 8.92 -14.53 -4.75
CA PHE A 23 8.41 -13.59 -5.72
C PHE A 23 7.98 -14.32 -6.99
N SER A 24 6.76 -14.00 -7.44
CA SER A 24 6.28 -14.34 -8.77
C SER A 24 6.30 -13.09 -9.65
N VAL A 25 6.69 -13.24 -10.91
CA VAL A 25 6.64 -12.12 -11.87
C VAL A 25 5.39 -12.24 -12.73
N GLN A 26 4.51 -11.26 -12.62
CA GLN A 26 3.22 -11.22 -13.29
C GLN A 26 2.95 -9.81 -13.80
N GLN A 27 2.52 -9.68 -15.05
CA GLN A 27 2.11 -8.39 -15.64
C GLN A 27 3.15 -7.27 -15.51
N GLY A 28 4.45 -7.60 -15.59
CA GLY A 28 5.54 -6.62 -15.45
C GLY A 28 5.81 -6.14 -14.02
N ARG A 29 5.29 -6.85 -13.00
CA ARG A 29 5.60 -6.63 -11.58
C ARG A 29 6.07 -7.92 -10.93
N ALA A 30 7.00 -7.81 -10.00
CA ALA A 30 7.28 -8.85 -9.03
C ALA A 30 6.29 -8.71 -7.87
N VAL A 31 5.69 -9.81 -7.44
CA VAL A 31 4.72 -9.86 -6.34
C VAL A 31 5.08 -10.99 -5.39
N ALA A 32 5.10 -10.69 -4.09
CA ALA A 32 5.28 -11.63 -3.00
C ALA A 32 4.12 -11.53 -2.02
N GLU A 33 3.51 -12.67 -1.72
CA GLU A 33 2.54 -12.83 -0.63
C GLU A 33 3.31 -13.04 0.68
N ILE A 34 3.06 -12.20 1.69
CA ILE A 34 3.75 -12.29 2.99
C ILE A 34 2.77 -12.18 4.15
N PHE A 35 3.09 -12.93 5.21
CA PHE A 35 2.34 -12.90 6.45
C PHE A 35 2.89 -11.84 7.40
N LEU A 36 2.04 -10.89 7.81
CA LEU A 36 2.33 -9.94 8.89
C LEU A 36 2.12 -10.59 10.26
N ASP A 37 1.13 -11.47 10.36
CA ASP A 37 0.89 -12.34 11.52
C ASP A 37 0.32 -13.71 11.10
N LYS A 38 -0.35 -14.44 12.01
CA LYS A 38 -0.89 -15.78 11.71
C LYS A 38 -2.11 -15.78 10.79
N ASP A 39 -2.86 -14.69 10.76
CA ASP A 39 -4.17 -14.58 10.09
C ASP A 39 -4.18 -13.44 9.06
N HIS A 40 -3.07 -12.70 8.93
CA HIS A 40 -2.98 -11.50 8.09
C HIS A 40 -1.88 -11.62 7.03
N GLU A 41 -2.32 -11.74 5.78
CA GLU A 41 -1.47 -11.80 4.59
C GLU A 41 -1.58 -10.49 3.79
N ILE A 42 -0.47 -10.06 3.19
CA ILE A 42 -0.42 -8.90 2.31
C ILE A 42 0.40 -9.17 1.06
N ASP A 43 0.14 -8.39 0.02
CA ASP A 43 0.97 -8.36 -1.18
C ASP A 43 2.07 -7.31 -1.07
N VAL A 44 3.31 -7.67 -1.41
CA VAL A 44 4.39 -6.72 -1.67
C VAL A 44 4.76 -6.79 -3.13
N SER A 45 4.72 -5.65 -3.83
CA SER A 45 5.01 -5.62 -5.26
C SER A 45 5.95 -4.50 -5.68
N PHE A 46 6.75 -4.75 -6.72
CA PHE A 46 7.60 -3.75 -7.37
C PHE A 46 7.71 -3.98 -8.88
N PRO A 47 8.07 -2.96 -9.69
CA PRO A 47 8.26 -3.11 -11.13
C PRO A 47 9.29 -4.19 -11.50
N ALA A 48 8.92 -5.03 -12.45
CA ALA A 48 9.78 -6.04 -13.10
C ALA A 48 9.57 -5.99 -14.63
N PRO A 49 9.89 -4.85 -15.29
CA PRO A 49 9.50 -4.58 -16.68
C PRO A 49 10.10 -5.56 -17.70
N TYR A 50 11.15 -6.30 -17.33
CA TYR A 50 11.81 -7.28 -18.19
C TYR A 50 11.62 -8.72 -17.72
N GLY A 51 10.71 -8.96 -16.77
CA GLY A 51 10.49 -10.30 -16.22
C GLY A 51 11.53 -10.71 -15.17
N GLU A 52 12.48 -9.83 -14.84
CA GLU A 52 13.59 -10.11 -13.94
C GLU A 52 13.36 -9.50 -12.55
N LEU A 53 13.77 -10.24 -11.51
CA LEU A 53 13.76 -9.74 -10.14
C LEU A 53 14.97 -8.84 -9.90
N ASP A 54 14.70 -7.61 -9.47
CA ASP A 54 15.74 -6.69 -9.02
C ASP A 54 16.06 -6.93 -7.53
N LEU A 55 17.27 -7.43 -7.25
CA LEU A 55 17.76 -7.64 -5.88
C LEU A 55 17.81 -6.33 -5.08
N GLY A 56 18.02 -5.19 -5.73
CA GLY A 56 17.93 -3.87 -5.12
C GLY A 56 16.52 -3.56 -4.63
N ALA A 57 15.51 -3.83 -5.46
CA ALA A 57 14.10 -3.70 -5.09
C ALA A 57 13.68 -4.66 -3.96
N ILE A 58 14.20 -5.89 -3.93
CA ILE A 58 13.99 -6.82 -2.81
C ILE A 58 14.61 -6.26 -1.51
N GLY A 59 15.84 -5.74 -1.59
CA GLY A 59 16.49 -5.08 -0.45
C GLY A 59 15.72 -3.84 0.02
N PHE A 60 15.11 -3.11 -0.90
CA PHE A 60 14.24 -1.99 -0.61
C PHE A 60 12.93 -2.42 0.08
N ALA A 61 12.27 -3.46 -0.43
CA ALA A 61 11.10 -4.08 0.20
C ALA A 61 11.38 -4.50 1.65
N PHE A 62 12.55 -5.09 1.90
CA PHE A 62 13.00 -5.45 3.24
C PHE A 62 13.06 -4.23 4.17
N GLN A 63 13.66 -3.13 3.72
CA GLN A 63 13.75 -1.90 4.51
C GLN A 63 12.38 -1.30 4.81
N VAL A 64 11.47 -1.32 3.83
CA VAL A 64 10.10 -0.81 3.99
C VAL A 64 9.35 -1.64 5.03
N LEU A 65 9.41 -2.97 4.95
CA LEU A 65 8.78 -3.86 5.94
C LEU A 65 9.37 -3.67 7.33
N ALA A 66 10.69 -3.52 7.45
CA ALA A 66 11.33 -3.24 8.74
C ALA A 66 10.84 -1.93 9.39
N ASN A 67 10.38 -0.95 8.58
CA ASN A 67 9.83 0.32 9.03
C ASN A 67 8.28 0.36 9.04
N LEU A 68 7.60 -0.75 8.76
CA LEU A 68 6.16 -0.78 8.56
C LEU A 68 5.36 -0.19 9.73
N MET A 69 5.78 -0.45 10.97
CA MET A 69 5.12 0.09 12.16
C MET A 69 5.11 1.63 12.19
N ALA A 70 6.15 2.27 11.67
CA ALA A 70 6.22 3.73 11.61
C ALA A 70 5.23 4.27 10.56
N PHE A 71 5.14 3.64 9.38
CA PHE A 71 4.18 4.00 8.35
C PHE A 71 2.74 3.78 8.81
N ASP A 72 2.45 2.60 9.37
CA ASP A 72 1.12 2.24 9.86
C ASP A 72 0.63 3.22 10.95
N ARG A 73 1.51 3.68 11.85
CA ARG A 73 1.16 4.71 12.83
C ARG A 73 0.70 6.02 12.17
N VAL A 74 1.37 6.44 11.09
CA VAL A 74 0.98 7.64 10.33
C VAL A 74 -0.37 7.43 9.66
N VAL A 75 -0.61 6.26 9.06
CA VAL A 75 -1.90 5.93 8.44
C VAL A 75 -3.03 5.93 9.47
N GLN A 76 -2.84 5.25 10.61
CA GLN A 76 -3.84 5.23 11.68
C GLN A 76 -4.16 6.63 12.21
N GLN A 77 -3.14 7.49 12.32
CA GLN A 77 -3.33 8.89 12.72
C GLN A 77 -4.13 9.66 11.66
N SER A 78 -3.85 9.47 10.38
CA SER A 78 -4.61 10.02 9.25
C SER A 78 -6.09 9.61 9.32
N CYS A 79 -6.37 8.33 9.55
CA CYS A 79 -7.73 7.82 9.73
C CYS A 79 -8.44 8.43 10.95
N VAL A 80 -7.74 8.61 12.08
CA VAL A 80 -8.27 9.26 13.29
C VAL A 80 -8.62 10.71 13.01
N ASP A 81 -7.76 11.45 12.32
CA ASP A 81 -7.99 12.86 12.04
C ASP A 81 -9.10 13.05 11.00
N GLU A 82 -9.20 12.16 10.02
CA GLU A 82 -10.32 12.13 9.07
C GLU A 82 -11.65 11.80 9.78
N CYS A 83 -11.68 10.82 10.68
CA CYS A 83 -12.87 10.47 11.46
C CYS A 83 -13.36 11.67 12.29
N LYS A 84 -12.44 12.41 12.93
CA LYS A 84 -12.79 13.65 13.64
C LYS A 84 -13.32 14.72 12.69
N ARG A 85 -12.74 14.84 11.49
CA ARG A 85 -13.10 15.86 10.50
C ARG A 85 -14.49 15.65 9.91
N THR A 86 -14.85 14.41 9.59
CA THR A 86 -16.14 14.08 8.95
C THR A 86 -17.25 13.84 9.96
N GLY A 87 -16.91 13.43 11.18
CA GLY A 87 -17.88 13.01 12.19
C GLY A 87 -18.59 11.69 11.87
N LEU A 88 -18.10 10.93 10.89
CA LEU A 88 -18.61 9.59 10.59
C LEU A 88 -18.20 8.59 11.68
N HIS A 89 -18.91 7.46 11.73
CA HIS A 89 -18.63 6.40 12.71
C HIS A 89 -17.21 5.83 12.53
N SER A 90 -16.56 5.42 13.62
CA SER A 90 -15.16 4.95 13.57
C SER A 90 -14.96 3.76 12.64
N ASP A 91 -15.96 2.88 12.53
CA ASP A 91 -15.98 1.71 11.67
C ASP A 91 -15.75 2.02 10.18
N SER A 92 -16.02 3.26 9.74
CA SER A 92 -15.71 3.70 8.36
C SER A 92 -14.20 3.91 8.11
N TYR A 93 -13.39 3.86 9.17
CA TYR A 93 -11.96 4.15 9.16
C TYR A 93 -11.12 3.03 9.76
N GLU A 94 -11.75 1.99 10.28
CA GLU A 94 -11.09 0.75 10.67
C GLU A 94 -10.73 -0.01 9.40
N SER A 95 -9.42 -0.15 9.13
CA SER A 95 -8.92 -0.77 7.91
C SER A 95 -7.66 -1.58 8.18
N ASP A 96 -7.49 -2.68 7.46
CA ASP A 96 -6.39 -3.63 7.51
C ASP A 96 -5.46 -3.42 6.30
N LEU A 97 -4.14 -3.52 6.50
CA LEU A 97 -3.19 -3.38 5.40
C LEU A 97 -3.38 -4.54 4.44
N ALA A 98 -3.57 -4.26 3.16
CA ALA A 98 -3.79 -5.27 2.13
C ALA A 98 -2.56 -5.47 1.24
N GLY A 99 -1.80 -4.40 1.03
CA GLY A 99 -0.61 -4.48 0.21
C GLY A 99 0.28 -3.26 0.26
N ILE A 100 1.50 -3.46 -0.20
CA ILE A 100 2.55 -2.45 -0.34
C ILE A 100 3.03 -2.49 -1.78
N ALA A 101 2.79 -1.40 -2.51
CA ALA A 101 3.39 -1.18 -3.82
C ALA A 101 4.64 -0.31 -3.66
N LEU A 102 5.75 -0.77 -4.22
CA LEU A 102 7.02 -0.08 -4.23
C LEU A 102 7.31 0.39 -5.66
N ASP A 103 7.74 1.63 -5.78
CA ASP A 103 8.33 2.22 -6.97
C ASP A 103 9.66 2.88 -6.57
N ALA A 104 10.46 3.32 -7.55
CA ALA A 104 11.88 3.68 -7.33
C ALA A 104 12.16 4.59 -6.13
N GLU A 105 11.26 5.51 -5.80
CA GLU A 105 11.40 6.44 -4.66
C GLU A 105 10.11 6.60 -3.85
N GLN A 106 9.13 5.72 -4.09
CA GLN A 106 7.79 5.86 -3.53
C GLN A 106 7.28 4.53 -3.01
N ILE A 107 6.58 4.59 -1.90
CA ILE A 107 5.81 3.47 -1.37
C ILE A 107 4.35 3.89 -1.31
N THR A 108 3.47 2.96 -1.68
CA THR A 108 2.03 3.11 -1.49
C THR A 108 1.56 1.96 -0.60
N LEU A 109 1.01 2.30 0.56
CA LEU A 109 0.34 1.34 1.43
C LEU A 109 -1.16 1.37 1.14
N HIS A 110 -1.72 0.21 0.80
CA HIS A 110 -3.13 0.02 0.49
C HIS A 110 -3.81 -0.68 1.65
N TYR A 111 -4.90 -0.11 2.15
CA TYR A 111 -5.69 -0.67 3.24
C TYR A 111 -7.14 -0.90 2.79
N TYR A 112 -7.72 -2.01 3.26
CA TYR A 112 -9.14 -2.32 3.08
C TYR A 112 -9.88 -2.20 4.40
N GLY A 113 -11.04 -1.56 4.37
CA GLY A 113 -11.88 -1.38 5.55
C GLY A 113 -12.35 -2.71 6.12
N ALA A 114 -12.13 -2.90 7.42
CA ALA A 114 -12.43 -4.13 8.14
C ALA A 114 -13.94 -4.32 8.37
N VAL A 115 -14.69 -3.21 8.45
CA VAL A 115 -16.13 -3.22 8.73
C VAL A 115 -16.97 -2.67 7.57
N VAL A 116 -16.44 -1.66 6.87
CA VAL A 116 -17.08 -1.03 5.71
C VAL A 116 -16.16 -1.21 4.51
N ASN A 117 -16.72 -1.50 3.33
CA ASN A 117 -15.97 -1.64 2.09
C ASN A 117 -15.40 -0.28 1.61
N THR A 118 -14.39 0.21 2.33
CA THR A 118 -13.68 1.46 2.10
C THR A 118 -12.25 1.11 1.78
N GLU A 119 -11.73 1.62 0.66
CA GLU A 119 -10.30 1.53 0.38
C GLU A 119 -9.61 2.81 0.82
N TRP A 120 -8.45 2.66 1.43
CA TRP A 120 -7.60 3.75 1.86
C TRP A 120 -6.19 3.53 1.31
N TYR A 121 -5.57 4.59 0.81
CA TYR A 121 -4.17 4.52 0.38
C TYR A 121 -3.37 5.68 0.94
N GLU A 122 -2.14 5.37 1.33
CA GLU A 122 -1.17 6.36 1.81
C GLU A 122 0.13 6.21 1.05
N VAL A 123 0.68 7.35 0.64
CA VAL A 123 1.86 7.43 -0.19
C VAL A 123 2.98 8.11 0.59
N PHE A 124 4.16 7.50 0.58
CA PHE A 124 5.37 8.06 1.16
C PHE A 124 6.48 8.11 0.13
N SER A 125 7.30 9.15 0.21
CA SER A 125 8.45 9.34 -0.67
C SER A 125 9.71 9.47 0.16
N LEU A 126 10.82 8.93 -0.35
CA LEU A 126 12.13 9.08 0.29
C LEU A 126 12.70 10.46 -0.10
N CYS A 127 12.94 11.32 0.89
CA CYS A 127 13.50 12.66 0.70
C CYS A 127 14.68 12.84 1.65
N GLU A 128 15.88 13.08 1.10
CA GLU A 128 17.11 13.31 1.88
C GLU A 128 17.46 12.18 2.87
N GLY A 129 16.99 10.96 2.62
CA GLY A 129 17.19 9.79 3.48
C GLY A 129 16.07 9.54 4.50
N ASP A 130 15.08 10.44 4.57
CA ASP A 130 13.92 10.31 5.45
C ASP A 130 12.64 10.03 4.66
N TRP A 131 11.75 9.25 5.26
CA TRP A 131 10.43 8.99 4.69
C TRP A 131 9.47 10.14 5.00
N VAL A 132 8.93 10.74 3.94
CA VAL A 132 7.97 11.83 4.03
C VAL A 132 6.61 11.35 3.55
N HIS A 133 5.58 11.56 4.36
CA HIS A 133 4.18 11.34 3.96
C HIS A 133 3.78 12.40 2.94
N THR A 134 3.36 11.99 1.74
CA THR A 134 3.12 12.92 0.62
C THR A 134 1.66 13.02 0.19
N ARG A 135 0.88 11.94 0.34
CA ARG A 135 -0.51 11.92 -0.13
C ARG A 135 -1.35 10.86 0.60
N SER A 136 -2.59 11.21 0.87
CA SER A 136 -3.67 10.31 1.29
C SER A 136 -4.79 10.26 0.26
N GLY A 137 -5.55 9.17 0.21
CA GLY A 137 -6.82 9.15 -0.50
C GLY A 137 -7.73 7.97 -0.14
N THR A 138 -9.01 8.12 -0.46
CA THR A 138 -10.06 7.12 -0.28
C THR A 138 -10.72 6.78 -1.60
N ALA A 139 -10.99 5.50 -1.85
CA ALA A 139 -11.86 5.09 -2.95
C ALA A 139 -13.28 4.83 -2.41
N ALA A 140 -13.95 5.87 -1.93
CA ALA A 140 -15.36 5.77 -1.56
C ALA A 140 -16.25 6.05 -2.78
N GLY A 141 -16.71 4.99 -3.45
CA GLY A 141 -17.95 4.98 -4.24
C GLY A 141 -18.05 5.95 -5.43
N THR A 142 -17.27 5.71 -6.49
CA THR A 142 -17.69 5.75 -7.92
C THR A 142 -16.43 5.56 -8.78
N GLY A 143 -16.22 4.34 -9.29
CA GLY A 143 -15.41 4.10 -10.50
C GLY A 143 -14.01 4.73 -10.59
N ALA A 144 -13.28 4.87 -9.50
CA ALA A 144 -11.87 5.27 -9.58
C ALA A 144 -11.01 4.02 -9.79
N VAL A 145 -10.88 3.60 -11.05
CA VAL A 145 -9.74 2.77 -11.45
C VAL A 145 -8.49 3.58 -11.16
N VAL A 146 -7.70 3.18 -10.17
CA VAL A 146 -6.33 3.68 -10.01
C VAL A 146 -5.53 3.10 -11.15
N HIS A 147 -5.55 3.80 -12.30
CA HIS A 147 -4.59 3.55 -13.36
C HIS A 147 -3.21 3.94 -12.81
N LEU A 148 -2.40 2.94 -12.50
CA LEU A 148 -0.96 3.09 -12.41
C LEU A 148 -0.46 3.36 -13.84
N GLU A 149 -0.56 4.60 -14.30
CA GLU A 149 0.06 5.03 -15.54
C GLU A 149 1.58 5.04 -15.33
N GLY A 150 2.23 3.97 -15.79
CA GLY A 150 3.67 3.97 -16.00
C GLY A 150 4.06 5.10 -16.97
N PRO A 151 5.29 5.61 -16.89
CA PRO A 151 5.71 6.73 -17.71
C PRO A 151 5.94 6.23 -19.13
N GLN A 152 4.94 6.34 -20.01
CA GLN A 152 5.06 6.72 -21.43
C GLN A 152 3.72 6.57 -22.19
N GLY A 153 3.15 7.70 -22.58
CA GLY A 153 2.61 7.96 -23.92
C GLY A 153 1.48 7.08 -24.50
N LEU A 154 0.29 7.71 -24.59
CA LEU A 154 -0.70 7.63 -25.68
C LEU A 154 -1.36 6.28 -26.01
N HIS A 155 -2.65 6.16 -25.66
CA HIS A 155 -3.75 6.23 -26.63
C HIS A 155 -5.10 6.32 -25.87
N SER A 156 -5.71 7.51 -25.88
CA SER A 156 -7.07 7.72 -25.38
C SER A 156 -8.09 7.03 -26.27
N GLY A 157 -8.88 6.12 -25.70
CA GLY A 157 -10.10 5.59 -26.30
C GLY A 157 -11.27 5.82 -25.36
N ILE A 158 -12.12 6.81 -25.65
CA ILE A 158 -13.40 7.00 -24.98
C ILE A 158 -14.38 5.97 -25.56
N VAL A 159 -14.90 5.07 -24.73
CA VAL A 159 -16.04 4.23 -25.09
C VAL A 159 -17.28 4.83 -24.44
N ASN A 160 -18.09 5.53 -25.23
CA ASN A 160 -19.44 5.92 -24.82
C ASN A 160 -20.30 4.65 -24.72
N ALA A 161 -20.85 4.38 -23.55
CA ALA A 161 -21.97 3.45 -23.39
C ALA A 161 -23.25 4.24 -23.23
N THR A 162 -23.99 4.33 -24.33
CA THR A 162 -25.39 4.74 -24.41
C THR A 162 -26.27 3.76 -23.65
N GLN A 163 -27.17 4.25 -22.80
CA GLN A 163 -28.62 4.00 -22.86
C GLN A 163 -29.37 4.96 -21.95
#